data_AF-A0A2E8S1X3-F1
#
_entry.id   AF-A0A2E8S1X3-F1
#
_cell.length_a   1.000
_cell.length_b   1.000
_cell.length_c   1.000
_cell.angle_alpha   90.00
_cell.angle_beta   90.00
_cell.angle_gamma   90.00
#
_symmetry.space_group_name_H-M   'P 1'
#
loop_
_entity.id
_entity.type
_entity.pdbx_description
1 polymer ?
#
loop_
_entity_poly.entity_id
_entity_poly.type
_entity_poly.pdbx_seq_one_letter_code
_entity_poly.pdbx_strand_id
1 'polypeptide(L)'
;MCRRFLVCFLVLFVIACGSSTPDPDTGQAEDPGQAEDPGQAEDPGHTDDPGTVEDPGCIPDCADKQCGDDDGCEGVCLVDTCGDGEECTDMVCDATEGCIAVPVIDNTECGDGGVCVTGLCCIPDCENKDCGSDGCLNLCGSCDDGQSCTEEGLCEDPPPPVDSIGCSDGTREGFLNMGAFPFLAACGGAWDVPGIHHTGPDGPEPACDRQAGNTGTNSTGSGCNVEDLCSAGWHVCLGKDDVQIRNEGGCDGIMDDAQSPAFFLARISSTGAFNCAPDTIGDPTSSNDLFGCGDLGCPATQATCAPLTLGSHDRCKSLKNKPTTNCSCSWNAEETEVSCNPNSGGCGWCKPLDYWNVFLGEDHSDVWDCGSNTTQEANNVIKLDSSQGGVLCCKDDF
;
A
#
# COMPACT_ATOMS: atom_id res chain seq x y z
N MET A 1 25.41 -34.10 62.16
CA MET A 1 24.65 -35.37 62.02
C MET A 1 23.30 -35.00 61.43
N CYS A 2 22.72 -35.55 60.36
CA CYS A 2 23.11 -36.51 59.31
C CYS A 2 22.50 -35.97 57.98
N ARG A 3 23.14 -36.04 56.79
CA ARG A 3 23.19 -37.20 55.84
C ARG A 3 21.80 -37.78 55.50
N ARG A 4 21.46 -38.19 54.25
CA ARG A 4 21.99 -38.07 52.86
C ARG A 4 21.10 -38.97 51.94
N PHE A 5 21.28 -38.90 50.61
CA PHE A 5 20.81 -39.88 49.57
C PHE A 5 19.29 -39.91 49.26
N LEU A 6 18.77 -40.37 48.10
CA LEU A 6 19.27 -41.07 46.88
C LEU A 6 18.34 -40.63 45.70
N VAL A 7 18.71 -40.23 44.47
CA VAL A 7 19.42 -40.86 43.32
C VAL A 7 18.65 -41.99 42.58
N CYS A 8 18.41 -41.76 41.26
CA CYS A 8 18.03 -42.67 40.14
C CYS A 8 16.68 -43.42 40.14
N PHE A 9 15.94 -43.33 39.01
CA PHE A 9 16.10 -44.28 37.89
C PHE A 9 15.54 -43.74 36.55
N LEU A 10 15.82 -44.45 35.45
CA LEU A 10 15.82 -43.97 34.06
C LEU A 10 15.32 -45.07 33.09
N VAL A 11 14.33 -44.77 32.24
CA VAL A 11 13.84 -45.52 31.05
C VAL A 11 13.07 -44.47 30.21
N LEU A 12 13.33 -44.10 28.95
CA LEU A 12 14.00 -44.69 27.77
C LEU A 12 13.12 -45.66 26.98
N PHE A 13 12.35 -45.12 26.03
CA PHE A 13 11.76 -45.86 24.92
C PHE A 13 12.05 -45.16 23.59
N VAL A 14 12.65 -45.91 22.66
CA VAL A 14 12.92 -45.53 21.28
C VAL A 14 12.16 -46.50 20.39
N ILE A 15 11.41 -46.00 19.41
CA ILE A 15 10.93 -46.78 18.25
C ILE A 15 11.19 -45.93 17.00
N ALA A 16 11.63 -46.57 15.92
CA ALA A 16 12.13 -45.94 14.69
C ALA A 16 11.58 -46.64 13.43
N CYS A 17 11.85 -46.03 12.24
CA CYS A 17 11.47 -46.48 10.87
C CYS A 17 9.96 -46.40 10.56
N GLY A 18 9.45 -46.13 9.34
CA GLY A 18 9.98 -45.84 7.98
C GLY A 18 8.82 -45.96 6.95
N SER A 19 8.89 -45.64 5.65
CA SER A 19 9.89 -44.92 4.81
C SER A 19 9.40 -44.82 3.34
N SER A 20 9.70 -43.71 2.63
CA SER A 20 9.75 -43.54 1.13
C SER A 20 8.56 -43.94 0.21
N THR A 21 7.99 -42.95 -0.52
CA THR A 21 7.65 -42.83 -1.99
C THR A 21 7.22 -44.06 -2.84
N PRO A 22 6.45 -43.95 -3.97
CA PRO A 22 6.28 -42.76 -4.85
C PRO A 22 4.85 -42.49 -5.42
N ASP A 23 4.77 -41.51 -6.32
CA ASP A 23 3.67 -41.10 -7.22
C ASP A 23 3.31 -42.17 -8.29
N PRO A 24 2.13 -42.14 -8.97
CA PRO A 24 2.06 -41.43 -10.27
C PRO A 24 0.68 -40.83 -10.71
N ASP A 25 0.73 -39.56 -11.15
CA ASP A 25 0.47 -39.09 -12.54
C ASP A 25 -0.95 -39.11 -13.20
N THR A 26 -1.07 -38.22 -14.19
CA THR A 26 -2.04 -38.07 -15.30
C THR A 26 -3.33 -37.28 -15.07
N GLY A 27 -3.43 -36.14 -15.77
CA GLY A 27 -4.61 -35.26 -15.79
C GLY A 27 -4.54 -34.10 -16.80
N GLN A 28 -3.95 -34.31 -17.99
CA GLN A 28 -4.08 -33.34 -19.09
C GLN A 28 -5.47 -33.43 -19.75
N ALA A 29 -6.07 -32.28 -20.09
CA ALA A 29 -7.21 -32.19 -21.00
C ALA A 29 -7.11 -30.91 -21.85
N GLU A 30 -7.47 -31.06 -23.12
CA GLU A 30 -7.10 -30.24 -24.28
C GLU A 30 -7.85 -28.90 -24.41
N ASP A 31 -7.19 -27.94 -25.08
CA ASP A 31 -7.83 -26.83 -25.81
C ASP A 31 -8.26 -27.33 -27.21
N PRO A 32 -9.51 -27.02 -27.64
CA PRO A 32 -9.64 -26.49 -28.99
C PRO A 32 -10.74 -25.42 -29.15
N GLY A 33 -10.43 -24.30 -29.82
CA GLY A 33 -11.44 -23.26 -30.09
C GLY A 33 -11.11 -22.17 -31.12
N GLN A 34 -10.61 -22.50 -32.33
CA GLN A 34 -10.65 -21.53 -33.44
C GLN A 34 -12.09 -21.30 -33.94
N ALA A 35 -12.43 -20.05 -34.25
CA ALA A 35 -13.63 -19.67 -34.98
C ALA A 35 -13.26 -18.77 -36.16
N GLU A 36 -13.69 -19.17 -37.36
CA GLU A 36 -13.71 -18.32 -38.57
C GLU A 36 -15.10 -17.70 -38.74
N ASP A 37 -15.20 -16.51 -39.33
CA ASP A 37 -16.42 -16.04 -40.01
C ASP A 37 -16.03 -15.15 -41.23
N PRO A 38 -16.59 -15.36 -42.43
CA PRO A 38 -16.12 -14.71 -43.67
C PRO A 38 -17.05 -13.60 -44.18
N GLY A 39 -16.54 -12.74 -45.09
CA GLY A 39 -17.37 -11.74 -45.78
C GLY A 39 -16.76 -11.18 -47.06
N GLN A 40 -17.18 -11.70 -48.22
CA GLN A 40 -16.92 -11.11 -49.55
C GLN A 40 -17.96 -10.03 -49.93
N ALA A 41 -17.59 -9.11 -50.83
CA ALA A 41 -18.52 -8.36 -51.70
C ALA A 41 -17.85 -7.89 -53.01
N GLU A 42 -18.63 -7.76 -54.10
CA GLU A 42 -18.21 -7.67 -55.52
C GLU A 42 -19.18 -6.73 -56.32
N ASP A 43 -19.05 -6.37 -57.61
CA ASP A 43 -18.22 -6.87 -58.74
C ASP A 43 -17.65 -5.74 -59.67
N PRO A 44 -18.40 -5.08 -60.59
CA PRO A 44 -17.91 -4.99 -61.98
C PRO A 44 -17.68 -3.58 -62.59
N GLY A 45 -16.51 -3.42 -63.23
CA GLY A 45 -16.38 -2.81 -64.57
C GLY A 45 -15.96 -1.33 -64.68
N HIS A 46 -15.56 -0.79 -65.86
CA HIS A 46 -15.23 -1.36 -67.19
C HIS A 46 -14.75 -0.21 -68.13
N THR A 47 -13.77 -0.45 -69.03
CA THR A 47 -13.66 -0.04 -70.48
C THR A 47 -12.23 0.33 -70.94
N ASP A 48 -11.96 0.15 -72.25
CA ASP A 48 -10.64 0.06 -72.89
C ASP A 48 -10.19 1.30 -73.73
N ASP A 49 -8.87 1.51 -73.80
CA ASP A 49 -8.03 1.94 -74.97
C ASP A 49 -8.20 3.35 -75.62
N PRO A 50 -7.31 3.80 -76.54
CA PRO A 50 -5.86 4.07 -76.45
C PRO A 50 -5.51 5.58 -76.53
N GLY A 51 -4.28 5.97 -76.16
CA GLY A 51 -3.74 7.30 -76.53
C GLY A 51 -2.29 7.57 -76.12
N THR A 52 -1.37 7.61 -77.10
CA THR A 52 0.05 8.00 -76.93
C THR A 52 0.27 9.51 -77.05
N VAL A 53 1.02 10.14 -76.14
CA VAL A 53 1.87 11.33 -76.41
C VAL A 53 3.00 11.48 -75.37
N GLU A 54 4.24 11.37 -75.87
CA GLU A 54 5.50 12.06 -75.53
C GLU A 54 6.02 12.21 -74.07
N ASP A 55 7.29 11.81 -73.93
CA ASP A 55 8.24 11.95 -72.81
C ASP A 55 8.60 13.44 -72.54
N PRO A 56 8.86 13.90 -71.29
CA PRO A 56 10.20 13.75 -70.70
C PRO A 56 10.16 13.46 -69.19
N GLY A 57 10.35 12.21 -68.79
CA GLY A 57 10.25 11.81 -67.38
C GLY A 57 10.71 10.39 -67.08
N CYS A 58 11.66 9.85 -67.86
CA CYS A 58 12.24 8.54 -67.58
C CYS A 58 12.94 8.52 -66.20
N ILE A 59 12.24 7.97 -65.22
CA ILE A 59 12.81 7.20 -64.12
C ILE A 59 12.93 5.76 -64.63
N PRO A 60 14.15 5.25 -64.86
CA PRO A 60 14.50 3.86 -64.62
C PRO A 60 15.41 3.85 -63.40
N ASP A 61 14.90 3.46 -62.23
CA ASP A 61 14.96 2.04 -61.84
C ASP A 61 16.40 1.52 -61.92
N CYS A 62 17.12 1.67 -60.80
CA CYS A 62 18.50 1.24 -60.65
C CYS A 62 18.64 -0.24 -60.24
N ALA A 63 17.57 -1.05 -60.34
CA ALA A 63 17.55 -2.41 -59.78
C ALA A 63 18.49 -3.42 -60.46
N ASP A 64 19.06 -3.14 -61.63
CA ASP A 64 19.77 -4.15 -62.46
C ASP A 64 21.11 -3.66 -63.08
N LYS A 65 21.92 -2.87 -62.35
CA LYS A 65 23.31 -2.58 -62.76
C LYS A 65 24.34 -2.70 -61.64
N GLN A 66 25.28 -3.63 -61.82
CA GLN A 66 26.49 -3.76 -61.01
C GLN A 66 27.45 -2.58 -61.28
N CYS A 67 28.16 -2.14 -60.25
CA CYS A 67 29.22 -1.15 -60.38
C CYS A 67 30.44 -1.76 -61.09
N GLY A 68 30.73 -1.35 -62.32
CA GLY A 68 31.98 -1.69 -63.00
C GLY A 68 31.91 -1.92 -64.51
N ASP A 69 31.33 -0.99 -65.27
CA ASP A 69 31.53 -0.91 -66.73
C ASP A 69 31.83 0.54 -67.14
N ASP A 70 33.00 0.74 -67.77
CA ASP A 70 33.48 2.04 -68.27
C ASP A 70 32.74 2.46 -69.55
N ASP A 71 31.65 3.22 -69.45
CA ASP A 71 31.02 3.87 -70.62
C ASP A 71 30.42 5.27 -70.30
N GLY A 72 31.25 6.31 -70.47
CA GLY A 72 30.79 7.50 -71.19
C GLY A 72 30.15 8.68 -70.44
N CYS A 73 30.43 8.92 -69.15
CA CYS A 73 30.05 10.17 -68.47
C CYS A 73 31.27 10.94 -67.93
N GLU A 74 31.84 11.85 -68.73
CA GLU A 74 32.80 12.85 -68.24
C GLU A 74 32.08 13.94 -67.42
N GLY A 75 31.93 13.69 -66.12
CA GLY A 75 31.39 14.65 -65.15
C GLY A 75 32.01 14.42 -63.79
N VAL A 76 32.74 15.42 -63.27
CA VAL A 76 33.43 15.31 -61.98
C VAL A 76 32.42 15.33 -60.83
N CYS A 77 32.21 14.20 -60.16
CA CYS A 77 31.61 14.17 -58.84
C CYS A 77 32.60 14.77 -57.82
N LEU A 78 32.55 16.09 -57.66
CA LEU A 78 33.19 16.77 -56.55
C LEU A 78 32.44 16.42 -55.26
N VAL A 79 33.00 15.47 -54.51
CA VAL A 79 32.83 15.32 -53.06
C VAL A 79 31.37 15.43 -52.60
N ASP A 80 30.62 14.32 -52.68
CA ASP A 80 29.44 14.19 -51.84
C ASP A 80 29.88 14.29 -50.37
N THR A 81 29.30 15.26 -49.67
CA THR A 81 29.66 15.60 -48.30
C THR A 81 29.02 14.61 -47.33
N CYS A 82 29.76 13.56 -46.94
CA CYS A 82 29.70 13.08 -45.57
C CYS A 82 30.43 14.12 -44.71
N GLY A 83 29.67 15.04 -44.11
CA GLY A 83 30.19 16.30 -43.61
C GLY A 83 29.52 16.77 -42.33
N ASP A 84 29.92 16.20 -41.21
CA ASP A 84 29.67 16.67 -39.86
C ASP A 84 30.80 16.19 -38.93
N GLY A 85 31.52 17.13 -38.33
CA GLY A 85 32.77 16.84 -37.60
C GLY A 85 32.55 16.48 -36.14
N GLU A 86 32.25 15.21 -35.85
CA GLU A 86 32.24 14.61 -34.50
C GLU A 86 32.91 13.21 -34.50
N GLU A 87 33.18 12.66 -33.31
CA GLU A 87 34.17 11.59 -33.06
C GLU A 87 33.83 10.15 -33.54
N CYS A 88 33.39 9.98 -34.80
CA CYS A 88 33.24 8.67 -35.48
C CYS A 88 33.67 8.73 -36.96
N THR A 89 34.98 8.86 -37.24
CA THR A 89 35.51 8.95 -38.62
C THR A 89 36.36 7.73 -39.03
N ASP A 90 35.79 6.83 -39.84
CA ASP A 90 36.07 6.78 -41.29
C ASP A 90 35.41 5.54 -41.91
N MET A 91 34.71 5.73 -43.03
CA MET A 91 33.91 4.68 -43.66
C MET A 91 34.78 3.69 -44.45
N VAL A 92 34.71 2.41 -44.08
CA VAL A 92 34.78 1.35 -45.08
C VAL A 92 33.38 1.22 -45.68
N CYS A 93 33.17 1.84 -46.85
CA CYS A 93 31.95 1.60 -47.62
C CYS A 93 32.03 0.22 -48.26
N ASP A 94 31.40 -0.78 -47.65
CA ASP A 94 31.13 -2.04 -48.36
C ASP A 94 30.04 -1.77 -49.40
N ALA A 95 30.32 -2.13 -50.65
CA ALA A 95 29.45 -1.90 -51.80
C ALA A 95 28.14 -2.73 -51.76
N THR A 96 28.00 -3.63 -50.78
CA THR A 96 26.87 -4.55 -50.65
C THR A 96 25.95 -4.25 -49.46
N GLU A 97 26.39 -3.54 -48.41
CA GLU A 97 25.63 -3.44 -47.13
C GLU A 97 25.45 -2.03 -46.55
N GLY A 98 26.13 -1.00 -47.07
CA GLY A 98 25.95 0.40 -46.63
C GLY A 98 26.91 0.86 -45.54
N CYS A 99 26.51 1.83 -44.70
CA CYS A 99 27.39 2.42 -43.69
C CYS A 99 27.48 1.55 -42.43
N ILE A 100 28.66 1.01 -42.14
CA ILE A 100 28.95 0.19 -40.96
C ILE A 100 29.51 1.08 -39.83
N ALA A 101 29.06 0.87 -38.60
CA ALA A 101 29.52 1.62 -37.43
C ALA A 101 30.82 1.02 -36.85
N VAL A 102 31.92 1.77 -36.91
CA VAL A 102 33.26 1.32 -36.49
C VAL A 102 33.80 2.23 -35.37
N PRO A 103 34.36 1.67 -34.27
CA PRO A 103 34.97 2.41 -33.17
C PRO A 103 36.35 2.99 -33.54
N VAL A 104 36.57 4.26 -33.18
CA VAL A 104 37.78 5.03 -33.52
C VAL A 104 39.05 4.46 -32.89
N ILE A 105 38.97 3.78 -31.74
CA ILE A 105 40.17 3.40 -30.96
C ILE A 105 40.83 2.09 -31.40
N ASP A 106 40.14 1.25 -32.20
CA ASP A 106 40.64 -0.07 -32.61
C ASP A 106 40.23 -0.49 -34.04
N ASN A 107 39.35 0.27 -34.72
CA ASN A 107 38.92 -0.01 -36.10
C ASN A 107 38.31 -1.41 -36.29
N THR A 108 37.66 -1.94 -35.25
CA THR A 108 37.06 -3.29 -35.19
C THR A 108 35.53 -3.20 -35.24
N GLU A 109 34.90 -3.88 -36.19
CA GLU A 109 33.43 -3.91 -36.29
C GLU A 109 32.78 -4.34 -34.95
N CYS A 110 31.76 -3.61 -34.52
CA CYS A 110 30.96 -4.02 -33.38
C CYS A 110 30.13 -5.24 -33.80
N GLY A 111 30.56 -6.43 -33.36
CA GLY A 111 29.89 -7.69 -33.67
C GLY A 111 28.46 -7.76 -33.12
N ASP A 112 27.73 -8.81 -33.54
CA ASP A 112 26.29 -9.03 -33.30
C ASP A 112 25.77 -8.46 -31.97
N GLY A 113 24.99 -7.38 -32.06
CA GLY A 113 24.33 -6.71 -30.93
C GLY A 113 25.07 -5.48 -30.37
N GLY A 114 26.30 -5.19 -30.79
CA GLY A 114 27.05 -4.00 -30.37
C GLY A 114 26.68 -2.73 -31.15
N VAL A 115 26.71 -1.58 -30.48
CA VAL A 115 26.52 -0.24 -31.07
C VAL A 115 27.76 0.64 -30.83
N CYS A 116 28.11 1.50 -31.79
CA CYS A 116 29.23 2.43 -31.61
C CYS A 116 28.79 3.68 -30.84
N VAL A 117 29.37 3.91 -29.67
CA VAL A 117 29.08 5.03 -28.78
C VAL A 117 30.39 5.68 -28.35
N THR A 118 30.55 6.99 -28.59
CA THR A 118 31.77 7.75 -28.25
C THR A 118 33.07 7.08 -28.72
N GLY A 119 33.06 6.56 -29.95
CA GLY A 119 34.21 5.89 -30.55
C GLY A 119 34.55 4.50 -29.99
N LEU A 120 33.71 3.89 -29.16
CA LEU A 120 33.85 2.53 -28.60
C LEU A 120 32.65 1.65 -28.97
N CYS A 121 32.87 0.34 -29.11
CA CYS A 121 31.76 -0.61 -29.13
C CYS A 121 31.17 -0.77 -27.73
N CYS A 122 29.88 -0.49 -27.62
CA CYS A 122 29.06 -0.66 -26.43
C CYS A 122 28.04 -1.78 -26.70
N ILE A 123 27.78 -2.64 -25.71
CA ILE A 123 26.76 -3.70 -25.82
C ILE A 123 25.59 -3.28 -24.91
N PRO A 124 24.40 -2.99 -25.47
CA PRO A 124 23.22 -2.65 -24.69
C PRO A 124 22.87 -3.76 -23.70
N ASP A 125 22.68 -3.39 -22.43
CA ASP A 125 22.27 -4.31 -21.37
C ASP A 125 20.93 -3.90 -20.76
N CYS A 126 19.90 -4.67 -21.13
CA CYS A 126 18.55 -4.61 -20.57
C CYS A 126 18.18 -5.90 -19.83
N GLU A 127 19.15 -6.77 -19.49
CA GLU A 127 18.84 -7.99 -18.76
C GLU A 127 18.37 -7.63 -17.34
N ASN A 128 17.15 -8.04 -16.99
CA ASN A 128 16.48 -7.73 -15.71
C ASN A 128 16.12 -6.24 -15.50
N LYS A 129 15.91 -5.47 -16.58
CA LYS A 129 15.36 -4.10 -16.53
C LYS A 129 14.01 -4.01 -17.25
N ASP A 130 13.04 -3.39 -16.60
CA ASP A 130 11.76 -2.98 -17.21
C ASP A 130 11.87 -1.62 -17.89
N CYS A 131 12.79 -0.78 -17.40
CA CYS A 131 12.97 0.60 -17.85
C CYS A 131 14.44 1.09 -17.69
N GLY A 132 14.72 2.31 -18.14
CA GLY A 132 15.96 3.03 -17.81
C GLY A 132 17.08 2.82 -18.84
N SER A 133 18.31 3.22 -18.52
CA SER A 133 19.41 3.22 -19.51
C SER A 133 19.92 1.80 -19.84
N ASP A 134 20.14 1.54 -21.13
CA ASP A 134 20.81 0.34 -21.64
C ASP A 134 22.35 0.35 -21.45
N GLY A 135 22.91 1.45 -20.92
CA GLY A 135 24.35 1.67 -20.82
C GLY A 135 25.02 2.21 -22.09
N CYS A 136 24.30 2.26 -23.21
CA CYS A 136 24.77 2.65 -24.55
C CYS A 136 23.98 3.84 -25.13
N LEU A 137 23.54 4.75 -24.26
CA LEU A 137 22.77 5.96 -24.55
C LEU A 137 21.34 5.76 -25.09
N ASN A 138 20.82 4.54 -25.12
CA ASN A 138 19.39 4.28 -25.35
C ASN A 138 18.69 3.90 -24.04
N LEU A 139 17.42 3.53 -24.17
CA LEU A 139 16.57 3.12 -23.06
C LEU A 139 16.07 1.69 -23.27
N CYS A 140 16.17 0.90 -22.21
CA CYS A 140 15.37 -0.28 -22.00
C CYS A 140 13.94 0.16 -21.70
N GLY A 141 12.95 -0.39 -22.41
CA GLY A 141 11.52 -0.26 -22.10
C GLY A 141 10.99 1.15 -21.84
N SER A 142 9.83 1.19 -21.18
CA SER A 142 9.12 2.39 -20.72
C SER A 142 8.03 1.96 -19.74
N CYS A 143 7.93 2.62 -18.58
CA CYS A 143 6.89 2.31 -17.61
C CYS A 143 5.50 2.79 -18.06
N ASP A 144 4.45 2.18 -17.50
CA ASP A 144 3.06 2.54 -17.76
C ASP A 144 2.70 3.91 -17.16
N ASP A 145 1.57 4.48 -17.61
CA ASP A 145 1.10 5.82 -17.21
C ASP A 145 1.00 5.98 -15.68
N GLY A 146 1.92 6.77 -15.12
CA GLY A 146 1.98 7.12 -13.70
C GLY A 146 3.23 6.61 -12.98
N GLN A 147 3.84 5.54 -13.47
CA GLN A 147 5.02 4.91 -12.86
C GLN A 147 6.32 5.69 -13.08
N SER A 148 7.29 5.47 -12.20
CA SER A 148 8.64 6.02 -12.28
C SER A 148 9.68 4.92 -12.37
N CYS A 149 10.72 5.14 -13.19
CA CYS A 149 11.83 4.22 -13.33
C CYS A 149 12.87 4.43 -12.22
N THR A 150 13.27 3.36 -11.54
CA THR A 150 14.31 3.38 -10.49
C THR A 150 15.73 3.43 -11.07
N GLU A 151 16.75 3.65 -10.22
CA GLU A 151 18.15 3.57 -10.65
C GLU A 151 18.57 2.14 -11.02
N GLU A 152 17.88 1.14 -10.45
CA GLU A 152 17.99 -0.29 -10.76
C GLU A 152 17.34 -0.67 -12.11
N GLY A 153 16.53 0.21 -12.70
CA GLY A 153 15.82 -0.04 -13.97
C GLY A 153 14.50 -0.81 -13.83
N LEU A 154 13.85 -0.73 -12.67
CA LEU A 154 12.53 -1.31 -12.42
C LEU A 154 11.45 -0.22 -12.51
N CYS A 155 10.27 -0.60 -12.97
CA CYS A 155 9.10 0.29 -12.95
C CYS A 155 8.37 0.18 -11.60
N GLU A 156 8.36 1.27 -10.85
CA GLU A 156 7.66 1.36 -9.57
C GLU A 156 6.56 2.41 -9.62
N ASP A 157 5.44 2.12 -8.97
CA ASP A 157 4.39 3.11 -8.73
C ASP A 157 4.97 4.27 -7.90
N PRO A 158 4.56 5.53 -8.17
CA PRO A 158 5.09 6.66 -7.44
C PRO A 158 4.70 6.51 -5.97
N PRO A 159 5.62 6.76 -5.02
CA PRO A 159 5.30 6.65 -3.60
C PRO A 159 4.05 7.50 -3.32
N PRO A 160 3.01 6.93 -2.69
CA PRO A 160 1.72 7.60 -2.57
C PRO A 160 1.94 8.96 -1.89
N PRO A 161 1.29 10.04 -2.39
CA PRO A 161 1.57 11.38 -1.93
C PRO A 161 1.40 11.45 -0.42
N VAL A 162 2.49 11.70 0.29
CA VAL A 162 2.52 11.76 1.76
C VAL A 162 1.59 12.87 2.24
N ASP A 163 0.40 12.50 2.65
CA ASP A 163 -0.56 13.47 3.16
C ASP A 163 -0.05 14.01 4.49
N SER A 164 -0.02 15.33 4.60
CA SER A 164 0.36 16.04 5.82
C SER A 164 -0.70 15.97 6.91
N ILE A 165 -1.94 15.60 6.59
CA ILE A 165 -3.09 15.64 7.49
C ILE A 165 -3.12 14.41 8.40
N GLY A 166 -2.81 13.22 7.89
CA GLY A 166 -2.66 11.98 8.67
C GLY A 166 -3.86 11.03 8.65
N CYS A 167 -5.05 11.54 8.29
CA CYS A 167 -6.24 10.72 8.06
C CYS A 167 -6.48 10.56 6.55
N SER A 168 -6.90 9.38 6.14
CA SER A 168 -7.06 8.99 4.74
C SER A 168 -8.07 9.83 3.93
N ASP A 169 -9.11 10.35 4.57
CA ASP A 169 -10.13 11.17 3.94
C ASP A 169 -9.79 12.67 3.90
N GLY A 170 -8.63 13.06 4.42
CA GLY A 170 -8.16 14.45 4.42
C GLY A 170 -8.83 15.34 5.48
N THR A 171 -9.56 14.79 6.45
CA THR A 171 -10.05 15.52 7.62
C THR A 171 -9.32 15.10 8.90
N ARG A 172 -9.70 15.69 10.04
CA ARG A 172 -9.32 15.23 11.38
C ARG A 172 -10.55 15.36 12.26
N GLU A 173 -10.74 14.42 13.16
CA GLU A 173 -11.88 14.37 14.08
C GLU A 173 -11.44 14.61 15.53
N GLY A 174 -10.15 14.48 15.80
CA GLY A 174 -9.48 15.01 16.97
C GLY A 174 -8.03 15.41 16.65
N PHE A 175 -7.35 16.09 17.58
CA PHE A 175 -6.06 16.75 17.32
C PHE A 175 -6.10 17.70 16.11
N LEU A 176 -7.17 18.49 16.02
CA LEU A 176 -7.53 19.30 14.84
C LEU A 176 -6.47 20.34 14.47
N ASN A 177 -5.73 20.84 15.46
CA ASN A 177 -4.69 21.84 15.25
C ASN A 177 -3.38 21.20 14.76
N MET A 178 -3.21 21.10 13.44
CA MET A 178 -1.98 20.59 12.80
C MET A 178 -0.68 21.29 13.25
N GLY A 179 -0.76 22.55 13.68
CA GLY A 179 0.41 23.28 14.20
C GLY A 179 0.82 22.87 15.62
N ALA A 180 -0.11 22.31 16.40
CA ALA A 180 0.15 21.72 17.71
C ALA A 180 0.43 20.21 17.61
N PHE A 181 -0.22 19.52 16.66
CA PHE A 181 -0.15 18.06 16.50
C PHE A 181 0.31 17.64 15.09
N PRO A 182 1.55 18.00 14.67
CA PRO A 182 2.04 17.72 13.31
C PRO A 182 2.38 16.24 13.03
N PHE A 183 2.46 15.40 14.06
CA PHE A 183 2.87 13.98 13.96
C PHE A 183 1.83 12.99 14.52
N LEU A 184 0.70 13.49 15.00
CA LEU A 184 -0.39 12.73 15.58
C LEU A 184 -1.73 13.27 15.06
N ALA A 185 -2.61 12.39 14.60
CA ALA A 185 -3.96 12.70 14.18
C ALA A 185 -4.95 11.73 14.85
N ALA A 186 -6.20 12.14 15.01
CA ALA A 186 -7.28 11.26 15.43
C ALA A 186 -8.33 11.24 14.32
N CYS A 187 -8.52 10.07 13.73
CA CYS A 187 -9.19 9.87 12.45
C CYS A 187 -10.47 9.05 12.69
N GLY A 188 -11.61 9.64 12.34
CA GLY A 188 -12.90 8.98 12.43
C GLY A 188 -13.17 8.09 11.23
N GLY A 189 -14.11 7.15 11.37
CA GLY A 189 -14.50 6.26 10.28
C GLY A 189 -14.86 4.85 10.72
N ALA A 190 -15.11 4.01 9.74
CA ALA A 190 -15.62 2.64 9.90
C ALA A 190 -14.66 1.62 9.27
N TRP A 191 -14.78 0.35 9.66
CA TRP A 191 -14.08 -0.79 9.08
C TRP A 191 -14.84 -2.10 9.37
N ASP A 192 -14.84 -3.03 8.42
CA ASP A 192 -15.47 -4.36 8.56
C ASP A 192 -14.48 -5.53 8.53
N VAL A 193 -13.21 -5.30 8.15
CA VAL A 193 -12.12 -6.27 8.29
C VAL A 193 -11.66 -6.29 9.77
N PRO A 194 -11.87 -7.39 10.53
CA PRO A 194 -11.76 -7.33 11.99
C PRO A 194 -10.34 -7.15 12.54
N GLY A 195 -10.26 -6.47 13.69
CA GLY A 195 -9.08 -6.37 14.53
C GLY A 195 -8.25 -5.09 14.33
N ILE A 196 -7.31 -4.85 15.25
CA ILE A 196 -6.46 -3.64 15.28
C ILE A 196 -4.98 -3.91 14.96
N HIS A 197 -4.61 -5.15 14.68
CA HIS A 197 -3.23 -5.55 14.40
C HIS A 197 -3.13 -6.09 12.97
N HIS A 198 -2.93 -5.20 12.00
CA HIS A 198 -2.68 -5.55 10.60
C HIS A 198 -1.24 -5.18 10.26
N THR A 199 -0.44 -6.17 9.91
CA THR A 199 1.00 -5.99 9.65
C THR A 199 1.46 -7.01 8.64
N GLY A 200 1.88 -6.53 7.47
CA GLY A 200 2.51 -7.31 6.43
C GLY A 200 4.04 -7.38 6.61
N PRO A 201 4.78 -7.84 5.58
CA PRO A 201 6.24 -7.95 5.63
C PRO A 201 6.95 -6.62 5.87
N ASP A 202 6.42 -5.55 5.29
CA ASP A 202 7.07 -4.23 5.22
C ASP A 202 6.50 -3.20 6.20
N GLY A 203 5.50 -3.57 7.01
CA GLY A 203 4.88 -2.70 7.99
C GLY A 203 3.36 -2.85 8.09
N PRO A 204 2.65 -1.83 8.60
CA PRO A 204 1.19 -1.78 8.63
C PRO A 204 0.57 -1.96 7.24
N GLU A 205 -0.41 -2.86 7.12
CA GLU A 205 -0.99 -3.31 5.84
C GLU A 205 -2.46 -2.89 5.74
N PRO A 206 -2.80 -1.83 4.96
CA PRO A 206 -4.18 -1.45 4.66
C PRO A 206 -4.87 -2.49 3.76
N ALA A 207 -6.19 -2.63 3.87
CA ALA A 207 -6.97 -3.64 3.15
C ALA A 207 -7.80 -3.09 1.98
N CYS A 208 -8.01 -1.76 1.90
CA CYS A 208 -8.87 -1.11 0.90
C CYS A 208 -8.20 0.13 0.26
N ASP A 209 -6.88 0.10 0.10
CA ASP A 209 -6.07 1.20 -0.46
C ASP A 209 -6.27 2.55 0.28
N ARG A 210 -6.44 2.50 1.61
CA ARG A 210 -6.64 3.69 2.46
C ARG A 210 -7.84 4.55 2.02
N GLN A 211 -8.96 3.91 1.69
CA GLN A 211 -10.20 4.60 1.28
C GLN A 211 -11.20 4.85 2.42
N ALA A 212 -10.89 4.43 3.65
CA ALA A 212 -11.75 4.63 4.81
C ALA A 212 -11.69 6.09 5.34
N GLY A 213 -12.67 6.47 6.17
CA GLY A 213 -12.76 7.78 6.81
C GLY A 213 -14.21 8.28 6.90
N ASN A 214 -14.54 9.15 7.86
CA ASN A 214 -15.92 9.64 8.04
C ASN A 214 -16.38 10.66 6.99
N THR A 215 -15.48 11.35 6.29
CA THR A 215 -15.81 12.31 5.23
C THR A 215 -15.52 11.81 3.81
N GLY A 216 -14.80 10.69 3.68
CA GLY A 216 -14.42 10.05 2.42
C GLY A 216 -15.53 9.29 1.70
N THR A 217 -15.17 8.64 0.59
CA THR A 217 -16.11 7.90 -0.29
C THR A 217 -16.48 6.52 0.21
N ASN A 218 -15.63 5.82 0.96
CA ASN A 218 -15.95 4.55 1.63
C ASN A 218 -16.18 4.77 3.14
N SER A 219 -17.09 5.68 3.49
CA SER A 219 -17.39 6.02 4.89
C SER A 219 -18.06 4.90 5.70
N THR A 220 -18.49 3.82 5.03
CA THR A 220 -18.91 2.56 5.64
C THR A 220 -17.76 1.60 5.98
N GLY A 221 -16.53 1.86 5.49
CA GLY A 221 -15.37 1.02 5.77
C GLY A 221 -15.45 -0.39 5.18
N SER A 222 -16.20 -0.56 4.09
CA SER A 222 -16.49 -1.88 3.51
C SER A 222 -15.24 -2.42 2.82
N GLY A 223 -14.75 -3.58 3.24
CA GLY A 223 -13.47 -4.15 2.83
C GLY A 223 -12.23 -3.52 3.47
N CYS A 224 -12.40 -2.54 4.35
CA CYS A 224 -11.31 -1.81 5.00
C CYS A 224 -10.99 -2.38 6.38
N ASN A 225 -9.74 -2.23 6.82
CA ASN A 225 -9.29 -2.45 8.18
C ASN A 225 -8.98 -1.11 8.89
N VAL A 226 -8.41 -1.15 10.10
CA VAL A 226 -8.09 0.09 10.85
C VAL A 226 -6.97 0.94 10.22
N GLU A 227 -6.03 0.34 9.48
CA GLU A 227 -4.91 1.05 8.84
C GLU A 227 -5.37 1.90 7.66
N ASP A 228 -6.50 1.52 7.04
CA ASP A 228 -7.10 2.28 5.94
C ASP A 228 -7.63 3.66 6.37
N LEU A 229 -7.74 3.95 7.66
CA LEU A 229 -8.12 5.26 8.20
C LEU A 229 -6.94 6.25 8.28
N CYS A 230 -5.71 5.75 8.22
CA CYS A 230 -4.50 6.57 8.24
C CYS A 230 -4.00 6.79 6.81
N SER A 231 -3.60 8.03 6.49
CA SER A 231 -3.09 8.37 5.16
C SER A 231 -1.71 7.76 4.88
N ALA A 232 -1.26 7.79 3.63
CA ALA A 232 0.11 7.39 3.28
C ALA A 232 1.17 8.19 4.06
N GLY A 233 2.22 7.52 4.55
CA GLY A 233 3.20 8.08 5.50
C GLY A 233 2.75 8.10 6.96
N TRP A 234 1.62 7.45 7.27
CA TRP A 234 1.05 7.29 8.60
C TRP A 234 0.50 5.88 8.80
N HIS A 235 0.41 5.46 10.06
CA HIS A 235 -0.11 4.17 10.52
C HIS A 235 -0.97 4.35 11.76
N VAL A 236 -1.81 3.37 12.11
CA VAL A 236 -2.47 3.38 13.42
C VAL A 236 -1.39 3.21 14.48
N CYS A 237 -1.31 4.15 15.43
CA CYS A 237 -0.23 4.24 16.39
C CYS A 237 0.06 2.88 17.05
N LEU A 238 1.32 2.43 17.01
CA LEU A 238 1.74 1.06 17.39
C LEU A 238 1.52 0.74 18.88
N GLY A 239 1.28 1.76 19.68
CA GLY A 239 0.91 1.63 21.08
C GLY A 239 0.99 2.98 21.81
N LYS A 240 1.17 2.92 23.12
CA LYS A 240 1.16 4.11 23.98
C LYS A 240 2.48 4.89 23.88
N ASP A 241 3.61 4.21 23.69
CA ASP A 241 4.94 4.85 23.64
C ASP A 241 5.13 5.57 22.30
N ASP A 242 4.54 5.07 21.22
CA ASP A 242 4.46 5.76 19.93
C ASP A 242 3.63 7.06 20.04
N VAL A 243 2.40 7.00 20.60
CA VAL A 243 1.59 8.20 20.91
C VAL A 243 2.37 9.20 21.77
N GLN A 244 3.11 8.72 22.78
CA GLN A 244 3.94 9.55 23.68
C GLN A 244 5.12 10.24 22.96
N ILE A 245 5.65 9.63 21.90
CA ILE A 245 6.72 10.19 21.06
C ILE A 245 6.15 11.22 20.08
N ARG A 246 4.95 10.98 19.51
CA ARG A 246 4.30 11.92 18.58
C ARG A 246 3.68 13.14 19.27
N ASN A 247 3.24 13.00 20.53
CA ASN A 247 2.77 14.10 21.37
C ASN A 247 3.24 13.91 22.83
N GLU A 248 4.03 14.84 23.37
CA GLU A 248 4.48 14.79 24.77
C GLU A 248 3.29 14.84 25.76
N GLY A 249 2.21 15.52 25.39
CA GLY A 249 0.94 15.56 26.15
C GLY A 249 0.07 14.31 25.97
N GLY A 250 0.45 13.36 25.10
CA GLY A 250 -0.31 12.13 24.91
C GLY A 250 -1.70 12.37 24.31
N CYS A 251 -2.76 12.12 25.09
CA CYS A 251 -4.13 12.43 24.70
C CYS A 251 -4.50 13.93 24.86
N ASP A 252 -3.65 14.76 25.46
CA ASP A 252 -3.97 16.18 25.72
C ASP A 252 -4.21 16.94 24.42
N GLY A 253 -5.37 17.59 24.32
CA GLY A 253 -5.83 18.35 23.15
C GLY A 253 -6.52 17.53 22.06
N ILE A 254 -6.75 16.22 22.26
CA ILE A 254 -7.50 15.41 21.28
C ILE A 254 -8.94 15.91 21.09
N MET A 255 -9.59 16.31 22.18
CA MET A 255 -10.99 16.78 22.19
C MET A 255 -11.15 18.29 21.99
N ASP A 256 -10.08 19.02 21.65
CA ASP A 256 -10.17 20.45 21.37
C ASP A 256 -10.93 20.67 20.05
N ASP A 257 -12.17 21.16 20.16
CA ASP A 257 -13.16 21.32 19.08
C ASP A 257 -13.61 20.01 18.36
N ALA A 258 -13.30 18.84 18.93
CA ALA A 258 -13.75 17.54 18.43
C ALA A 258 -15.24 17.26 18.72
N GLN A 259 -15.82 16.26 18.03
CA GLN A 259 -17.19 15.82 18.29
C GLN A 259 -17.26 14.78 19.42
N SER A 260 -18.09 15.04 20.44
CA SER A 260 -18.49 14.07 21.46
C SER A 260 -19.73 13.28 21.02
N PRO A 261 -19.89 12.01 21.43
CA PRO A 261 -18.89 11.19 22.12
C PRO A 261 -17.90 10.57 21.12
N ALA A 262 -16.63 10.43 21.48
CA ALA A 262 -15.63 9.79 20.62
C ALA A 262 -14.61 8.92 21.38
N PHE A 263 -14.21 7.81 20.75
CA PHE A 263 -13.08 6.97 21.16
C PHE A 263 -12.13 6.79 19.98
N PHE A 264 -10.84 7.03 20.17
CA PHE A 264 -9.80 6.85 19.16
C PHE A 264 -8.77 5.86 19.68
N LEU A 265 -8.72 4.67 19.08
CA LEU A 265 -7.86 3.57 19.54
C LEU A 265 -6.43 3.68 19.02
N ALA A 266 -5.48 3.15 19.79
CA ALA A 266 -4.16 2.75 19.30
C ALA A 266 -4.09 1.22 19.14
N ARG A 267 -3.06 0.69 18.49
CA ARG A 267 -2.81 -0.77 18.30
C ARG A 267 -2.37 -1.46 19.59
N ILE A 268 -3.13 -1.31 20.67
CA ILE A 268 -2.77 -1.78 21.99
C ILE A 268 -3.96 -2.39 22.73
N SER A 269 -3.66 -3.44 23.48
CA SER A 269 -4.61 -4.31 24.16
C SER A 269 -4.10 -4.65 25.57
N SER A 270 -4.76 -5.59 26.24
CA SER A 270 -4.36 -6.11 27.54
C SER A 270 -4.56 -7.62 27.68
N THR A 271 -4.08 -8.14 28.81
CA THR A 271 -4.32 -9.51 29.29
C THR A 271 -5.69 -9.69 29.98
N GLY A 272 -6.60 -8.71 29.90
CA GLY A 272 -7.93 -8.74 30.54
C GLY A 272 -7.97 -8.22 31.98
N ALA A 273 -6.84 -7.72 32.48
CA ALA A 273 -6.76 -7.04 33.77
C ALA A 273 -7.01 -5.51 33.66
N PHE A 274 -7.44 -5.01 32.50
CA PHE A 274 -7.53 -3.58 32.18
C PHE A 274 -6.20 -2.82 32.43
N ASN A 275 -5.09 -3.49 32.11
CA ASN A 275 -3.72 -2.95 32.17
C ASN A 275 -3.10 -3.13 30.78
N CYS A 276 -2.78 -2.03 30.11
CA CYS A 276 -2.22 -2.07 28.76
C CYS A 276 -0.93 -2.91 28.72
N ALA A 277 -0.81 -3.73 27.67
CA ALA A 277 0.38 -4.49 27.36
C ALA A 277 1.55 -3.56 26.98
N PRO A 278 2.80 -4.05 26.96
CA PRO A 278 3.87 -3.36 26.26
C PRO A 278 3.56 -3.25 24.77
N ASP A 279 4.01 -2.17 24.14
CA ASP A 279 3.90 -1.95 22.70
C ASP A 279 4.61 -3.09 21.93
N THR A 280 3.97 -3.60 20.88
CA THR A 280 4.48 -4.73 20.08
C THR A 280 4.39 -4.44 18.59
N ILE A 281 5.52 -4.50 17.90
CA ILE A 281 5.58 -4.57 16.44
C ILE A 281 5.23 -6.01 16.05
N GLY A 282 4.08 -6.21 15.41
CA GLY A 282 3.53 -7.53 15.06
C GLY A 282 2.44 -8.05 16.02
N ASP A 283 2.18 -9.35 15.97
CA ASP A 283 1.10 -10.00 16.73
C ASP A 283 1.30 -9.90 18.26
N PRO A 284 0.35 -9.31 19.01
CA PRO A 284 0.46 -9.21 20.45
C PRO A 284 0.18 -10.56 21.12
N THR A 285 0.84 -10.81 22.25
CA THR A 285 0.58 -12.01 23.07
C THR A 285 -0.71 -11.92 23.90
N SER A 286 -1.40 -10.78 23.85
CA SER A 286 -2.67 -10.52 24.51
C SER A 286 -3.58 -9.71 23.59
N SER A 287 -4.90 -9.92 23.68
CA SER A 287 -5.84 -9.23 22.79
C SER A 287 -7.19 -8.90 23.46
N ASN A 288 -7.24 -8.75 24.79
CA ASN A 288 -8.44 -8.32 25.50
C ASN A 288 -8.44 -6.83 25.81
N ASP A 289 -9.61 -6.20 25.76
CA ASP A 289 -9.79 -4.76 25.87
C ASP A 289 -9.02 -3.97 24.77
N LEU A 290 -9.52 -2.78 24.45
CA LEU A 290 -8.89 -1.82 23.54
C LEU A 290 -8.58 -0.55 24.34
N PHE A 291 -7.53 0.20 23.99
CA PHE A 291 -7.19 1.45 24.69
C PHE A 291 -6.89 2.58 23.71
N GLY A 292 -7.08 3.81 24.18
CA GLY A 292 -7.09 4.98 23.33
C GLY A 292 -7.30 6.29 24.07
N CYS A 293 -7.69 7.30 23.30
CA CYS A 293 -7.97 8.66 23.73
C CYS A 293 -9.43 9.04 23.36
N GLY A 294 -9.90 10.20 23.83
CA GLY A 294 -11.24 10.73 23.54
C GLY A 294 -12.04 11.03 24.82
N ASP A 295 -13.35 10.82 24.76
CA ASP A 295 -14.27 11.00 25.91
C ASP A 295 -15.35 9.89 26.07
N LEU A 296 -15.43 8.94 25.13
CA LEU A 296 -16.26 7.73 25.18
C LEU A 296 -15.47 6.55 25.74
N GLY A 297 -15.87 6.03 26.91
CA GLY A 297 -15.24 4.84 27.49
C GLY A 297 -15.02 4.89 29.00
N CYS A 298 -14.18 3.98 29.51
CA CYS A 298 -13.77 3.94 30.91
C CYS A 298 -12.35 4.50 31.11
N PRO A 299 -12.09 5.30 32.16
CA PRO A 299 -10.75 5.82 32.47
C PRO A 299 -9.68 4.71 32.65
N ALA A 300 -8.67 4.70 31.79
CA ALA A 300 -7.51 3.82 31.83
C ALA A 300 -6.47 4.27 32.88
N THR A 301 -6.87 4.34 34.14
CA THR A 301 -6.09 4.96 35.24
C THR A 301 -4.82 4.20 35.67
N GLN A 302 -4.50 3.07 35.03
CA GLN A 302 -3.32 2.28 35.35
C GLN A 302 -2.08 2.89 34.71
N ALA A 303 -0.98 2.96 35.48
CA ALA A 303 0.27 3.56 35.02
C ALA A 303 0.89 2.85 33.80
N THR A 304 0.47 1.64 33.45
CA THR A 304 0.90 0.93 32.24
C THR A 304 0.21 1.42 30.97
N CYS A 305 -0.89 2.17 31.07
CA CYS A 305 -1.64 2.68 29.91
C CYS A 305 -1.25 4.10 29.48
N ALA A 306 -0.69 4.90 30.38
CA ALA A 306 -0.26 6.26 30.05
C ALA A 306 0.69 6.26 28.83
N PRO A 307 0.51 7.19 27.86
CA PRO A 307 -0.41 8.35 27.86
C PRO A 307 -1.90 8.07 27.63
N LEU A 308 -2.31 6.87 27.23
CA LEU A 308 -3.70 6.58 26.88
C LEU A 308 -4.63 6.69 28.09
N THR A 309 -5.76 7.37 27.90
CA THR A 309 -6.65 7.78 29.00
C THR A 309 -7.94 6.97 29.08
N LEU A 310 -8.29 6.21 28.03
CA LEU A 310 -9.54 5.45 27.94
C LEU A 310 -9.31 4.00 27.52
N GLY A 311 -10.23 3.12 27.92
CA GLY A 311 -10.28 1.74 27.43
C GLY A 311 -11.70 1.16 27.35
N SER A 312 -11.86 0.17 26.47
CA SER A 312 -13.15 -0.30 25.96
C SER A 312 -13.93 -1.23 26.91
N HIS A 313 -13.24 -2.00 27.75
CA HIS A 313 -13.75 -3.15 28.52
C HIS A 313 -14.36 -4.30 27.70
N ASP A 314 -14.10 -5.54 28.12
CA ASP A 314 -14.82 -6.79 27.76
C ASP A 314 -16.09 -6.61 26.88
N ARG A 315 -15.96 -6.90 25.58
CA ARG A 315 -16.98 -6.75 24.51
C ARG A 315 -17.35 -5.30 24.20
N CYS A 316 -16.37 -4.39 24.17
CA CYS A 316 -16.58 -2.95 23.96
C CYS A 316 -17.60 -2.36 24.96
N LYS A 317 -17.68 -2.91 26.19
CA LYS A 317 -18.75 -2.59 27.16
C LYS A 317 -18.86 -1.11 27.46
N SER A 318 -17.75 -0.39 27.53
CA SER A 318 -17.74 1.06 27.83
C SER A 318 -18.00 1.95 26.62
N LEU A 319 -18.07 1.39 25.41
CA LEU A 319 -18.31 2.09 24.15
C LEU A 319 -19.73 1.84 23.60
N LYS A 320 -20.55 1.07 24.33
CA LYS A 320 -21.89 0.62 23.94
C LYS A 320 -22.93 1.04 24.97
N ASN A 321 -24.19 1.13 24.53
CA ASN A 321 -25.35 1.18 25.41
C ASN A 321 -25.42 -0.09 26.26
N LYS A 322 -25.84 0.03 27.52
CA LYS A 322 -26.22 -1.14 28.33
C LYS A 322 -27.69 -1.47 28.07
N PRO A 323 -28.10 -2.73 28.32
CA PRO A 323 -29.51 -3.02 28.55
C PRO A 323 -30.04 -2.12 29.67
N THR A 324 -31.19 -1.48 29.47
CA THR A 324 -31.75 -0.44 30.37
C THR A 324 -32.05 -0.91 31.81
N THR A 325 -31.99 -2.22 32.06
CA THR A 325 -32.05 -2.80 33.43
C THR A 325 -30.70 -2.80 34.15
N ASN A 326 -29.61 -2.53 33.43
CA ASN A 326 -28.22 -2.72 33.87
C ASN A 326 -27.44 -1.41 33.96
N CYS A 327 -27.94 -0.32 33.36
CA CYS A 327 -27.48 1.03 33.59
C CYS A 327 -28.64 2.02 33.50
N SER A 328 -28.63 3.00 34.39
CA SER A 328 -29.58 4.10 34.41
C SER A 328 -28.81 5.38 34.71
N CYS A 329 -28.74 6.25 33.71
CA CYS A 329 -28.10 7.56 33.79
C CYS A 329 -29.15 8.66 33.96
N SER A 330 -28.81 9.69 34.72
CA SER A 330 -29.65 10.87 34.92
C SER A 330 -28.81 12.07 35.35
N TRP A 331 -29.22 13.26 34.91
CA TRP A 331 -28.77 14.53 35.49
C TRP A 331 -29.07 14.59 37.00
N ASN A 332 -28.18 15.24 37.75
CA ASN A 332 -28.50 15.74 39.08
C ASN A 332 -29.61 16.81 39.03
N ALA A 333 -30.16 17.17 40.19
CA ALA A 333 -31.27 18.13 40.29
C ALA A 333 -30.91 19.55 39.79
N GLU A 334 -29.62 19.85 39.67
CA GLU A 334 -29.08 21.12 39.21
C GLU A 334 -28.66 21.12 37.71
N GLU A 335 -28.80 19.99 37.00
CA GLU A 335 -28.41 19.82 35.58
C GLU A 335 -26.93 20.20 35.31
N THR A 336 -26.04 19.88 36.24
CA THR A 336 -24.59 20.16 36.15
C THR A 336 -23.73 18.91 35.96
N GLU A 337 -24.24 17.72 36.28
CA GLU A 337 -23.53 16.45 36.20
C GLU A 337 -24.51 15.31 35.86
N VAL A 338 -24.18 14.49 34.86
CA VAL A 338 -24.84 13.21 34.62
C VAL A 338 -24.17 12.15 35.47
N SER A 339 -24.97 11.39 36.23
CA SER A 339 -24.51 10.27 37.03
C SER A 339 -25.24 8.98 36.62
N CYS A 340 -24.55 7.86 36.67
CA CYS A 340 -25.03 6.57 36.16
C CYS A 340 -24.97 5.49 37.24
N ASN A 341 -26.01 4.66 37.32
CA ASN A 341 -26.15 3.63 38.35
C ASN A 341 -26.55 2.26 37.75
N PRO A 342 -26.03 1.14 38.27
CA PRO A 342 -25.10 1.01 39.40
C PRO A 342 -23.66 1.39 39.03
N ASN A 343 -22.83 1.70 40.03
CA ASN A 343 -21.40 1.91 39.83
C ASN A 343 -20.64 0.57 39.68
N SER A 344 -20.94 -0.17 38.61
CA SER A 344 -20.33 -1.45 38.24
C SER A 344 -20.52 -1.73 36.74
N GLY A 345 -19.82 -2.73 36.19
CA GLY A 345 -20.01 -3.17 34.79
C GLY A 345 -19.73 -2.11 33.71
N GLY A 346 -19.01 -1.05 34.06
CA GLY A 346 -18.75 0.12 33.22
C GLY A 346 -19.93 1.10 33.10
N CYS A 347 -20.90 1.07 34.02
CA CYS A 347 -22.04 2.00 34.03
C CYS A 347 -21.73 3.31 34.78
N GLY A 348 -21.30 3.27 36.04
CA GLY A 348 -21.22 4.47 36.91
C GLY A 348 -19.86 5.14 37.14
N TRP A 349 -18.76 4.59 36.64
CA TRP A 349 -17.40 5.16 36.74
C TRP A 349 -16.76 5.45 35.37
N CYS A 350 -17.56 5.32 34.33
CA CYS A 350 -17.19 5.47 32.93
C CYS A 350 -18.22 6.37 32.24
N LYS A 351 -17.96 6.73 30.99
CA LYS A 351 -18.89 7.45 30.13
C LYS A 351 -19.29 6.57 28.92
N PRO A 352 -20.16 5.56 29.09
CA PRO A 352 -20.72 4.78 27.99
C PRO A 352 -21.77 5.59 27.21
N LEU A 353 -22.34 5.03 26.14
CA LEU A 353 -23.40 5.69 25.39
C LEU A 353 -24.62 6.01 26.26
N ASP A 354 -24.94 5.22 27.29
CA ASP A 354 -26.00 5.54 28.27
C ASP A 354 -25.78 6.91 28.97
N TYR A 355 -24.51 7.27 29.23
CA TYR A 355 -24.15 8.57 29.80
C TYR A 355 -24.35 9.67 28.76
N TRP A 356 -23.84 9.46 27.56
CA TRP A 356 -23.83 10.46 26.49
C TRP A 356 -25.22 10.76 25.93
N ASN A 357 -26.08 9.75 25.82
CA ASN A 357 -27.47 9.93 25.41
C ASN A 357 -28.22 10.87 26.38
N VAL A 358 -27.93 10.77 27.69
CA VAL A 358 -28.51 11.66 28.71
C VAL A 358 -27.83 13.04 28.71
N PHE A 359 -26.51 13.09 28.49
CA PHE A 359 -25.73 14.34 28.50
C PHE A 359 -26.03 15.24 27.30
N LEU A 360 -26.19 14.66 26.11
CA LEU A 360 -26.48 15.38 24.86
C LEU A 360 -27.98 15.47 24.57
N GLY A 361 -28.79 14.55 25.10
CA GLY A 361 -30.22 14.45 24.79
C GLY A 361 -30.51 13.78 23.44
N GLU A 362 -29.60 12.93 22.98
CA GLU A 362 -29.65 12.23 21.69
C GLU A 362 -29.65 10.69 21.92
N ASP A 363 -30.14 9.90 20.96
CA ASP A 363 -30.06 8.43 21.04
C ASP A 363 -28.93 7.93 20.12
N HIS A 364 -27.72 7.73 20.65
CA HIS A 364 -26.60 7.17 19.90
C HIS A 364 -26.69 5.63 19.81
N SER A 365 -26.48 5.09 18.61
CA SER A 365 -26.44 3.64 18.34
C SER A 365 -25.11 3.00 18.72
N ASP A 366 -25.12 1.69 19.01
CA ASP A 366 -23.89 0.91 19.17
C ASP A 366 -23.19 0.72 17.80
N VAL A 367 -22.06 1.39 17.58
CA VAL A 367 -21.30 1.29 16.31
C VAL A 367 -20.05 0.41 16.40
N TRP A 368 -19.45 0.36 17.58
CA TRP A 368 -18.31 -0.47 17.94
C TRP A 368 -18.73 -1.92 18.14
N ASP A 369 -18.05 -2.93 17.59
CA ASP A 369 -18.28 -4.32 17.98
C ASP A 369 -17.00 -5.14 18.14
N CYS A 370 -16.54 -5.28 19.39
CA CYS A 370 -15.47 -6.17 19.84
C CYS A 370 -15.80 -7.68 19.74
N GLY A 371 -16.97 -8.05 19.22
CA GLY A 371 -17.41 -9.44 19.08
C GLY A 371 -17.76 -10.13 20.40
N SER A 372 -17.84 -11.47 20.36
CA SER A 372 -18.32 -12.28 21.49
C SER A 372 -17.24 -12.81 22.44
N ASN A 373 -15.96 -12.75 22.04
CA ASN A 373 -14.85 -13.34 22.79
C ASN A 373 -14.24 -12.34 23.78
N THR A 374 -14.37 -12.61 25.09
CA THR A 374 -13.85 -11.77 26.18
C THR A 374 -12.36 -12.00 26.48
N THR A 375 -11.57 -12.41 25.47
CA THR A 375 -10.10 -12.43 25.55
C THR A 375 -9.42 -12.06 24.23
N GLN A 376 -10.17 -11.66 23.20
CA GLN A 376 -9.67 -11.46 21.82
C GLN A 376 -10.34 -10.27 21.10
N GLU A 377 -10.83 -9.28 21.85
CA GLU A 377 -11.46 -8.08 21.30
C GLU A 377 -10.59 -7.36 20.25
N ALA A 378 -9.28 -7.24 20.50
CA ALA A 378 -8.33 -6.61 19.59
C ALA A 378 -8.14 -7.39 18.26
N ASN A 379 -8.60 -8.64 18.19
CA ASN A 379 -8.59 -9.47 16.97
C ASN A 379 -9.96 -9.51 16.28
N ASN A 380 -11.02 -9.05 16.93
CA ASN A 380 -12.41 -9.19 16.47
C ASN A 380 -13.14 -7.84 16.31
N VAL A 381 -12.55 -6.72 16.74
CA VAL A 381 -13.23 -5.42 16.69
C VAL A 381 -13.44 -4.95 15.25
N ILE A 382 -14.71 -4.67 14.95
CA ILE A 382 -15.17 -3.93 13.77
C ILE A 382 -15.88 -2.65 14.22
N LYS A 383 -16.08 -1.71 13.31
CA LYS A 383 -16.85 -0.49 13.56
C LYS A 383 -17.68 -0.16 12.32
N LEU A 384 -19.00 -0.34 12.41
CA LEU A 384 -19.90 -0.40 11.24
C LEU A 384 -20.51 0.94 10.81
N ASP A 385 -20.19 2.02 11.53
CA ASP A 385 -20.64 3.38 11.25
C ASP A 385 -19.51 4.35 11.61
N SER A 386 -19.43 5.47 10.89
CA SER A 386 -18.28 6.38 10.96
C SER A 386 -18.30 7.34 12.15
N SER A 387 -19.42 7.48 12.87
CA SER A 387 -19.53 8.30 14.08
C SER A 387 -18.78 7.70 15.28
N GLN A 388 -18.63 8.46 16.37
CA GLN A 388 -18.03 7.98 17.64
C GLN A 388 -16.53 7.68 17.60
N GLY A 389 -15.79 8.38 16.73
CA GLY A 389 -14.33 8.29 16.62
C GLY A 389 -13.85 7.18 15.68
N GLY A 390 -12.70 6.59 15.99
CA GLY A 390 -12.00 5.65 15.12
C GLY A 390 -10.61 5.31 15.68
N VAL A 391 -9.56 5.81 15.03
CA VAL A 391 -8.16 5.46 15.33
C VAL A 391 -7.30 6.68 15.62
N LEU A 392 -6.16 6.44 16.29
CA LEU A 392 -5.05 7.37 16.39
C LEU A 392 -4.06 7.04 15.27
N CYS A 393 -3.77 8.00 14.40
CA CYS A 393 -2.78 7.86 13.34
C CYS A 393 -1.48 8.58 13.73
N CYS A 394 -0.39 7.83 13.74
CA CYS A 394 0.96 8.30 14.01
C CYS A 394 1.74 8.37 12.69
N LYS A 395 2.53 9.43 12.52
CA LYS A 395 3.35 9.60 11.32
C LYS A 395 4.53 8.63 11.35
N ASP A 396 4.91 8.05 10.21
CA ASP A 396 6.01 7.09 10.12
C ASP A 396 7.34 7.75 10.51
N ASP A 397 7.80 8.70 9.69
CA ASP A 397 9.05 9.44 9.86
C ASP A 397 8.89 10.72 10.72
N PHE A 398 9.79 10.88 11.69
CA PHE A 398 9.91 11.99 12.64
C PHE A 398 11.36 12.45 12.78
#